data_AF-A0A4W5LPV1-F1
#
_entry.id   AF-A0A4W5LPV1-F1
#
_cell.length_a   1.000
_cell.length_b   1.000
_cell.length_c   1.000
_cell.angle_alpha   90.00
_cell.angle_beta   90.00
_cell.angle_gamma   90.00
#
_symmetry.space_group_name_H-M   'P 1'
#
loop_
_entity.id
_entity.type
_entity.pdbx_description
1 polymer ?
#
loop_
_entity_poly.entity_id
_entity_poly.type
_entity_poly.pdbx_seq_one_letter_code
_entity_poly.pdbx_strand_id
1 'polypeptide(L)' 'MGELFECILFTASLAKYADPVSDLLDKWGAFRGRLFRESCVFHRGNYVKDLSRLGRDLNKVIII' A
#
# COMPACT_ATOMS: atom_id res chain seq x y z
N MET A 1 3.00 -3.96 15.84
CA MET A 1 2.05 -3.78 14.73
C MET A 1 2.03 -4.97 13.79
N GLY A 2 3.16 -5.40 13.20
CA GLY A 2 3.17 -6.51 12.22
C GLY A 2 2.72 -7.90 12.73
N GLU A 3 2.58 -8.08 14.04
CA GLU A 3 1.99 -9.29 14.64
C GLU A 3 0.47 -9.21 14.80
N LEU A 4 -0.10 -8.00 14.77
CA LEU A 4 -1.53 -7.73 14.97
C LEU A 4 -2.26 -7.43 13.66
N PHE A 5 -1.55 -6.89 12.66
CA PHE A 5 -2.10 -6.45 11.40
C PHE A 5 -1.28 -6.96 10.21
N GLU A 6 -1.96 -7.24 9.11
CA GLU A 6 -1.35 -7.35 7.79
C GLU A 6 -0.96 -5.95 7.30
N CYS A 7 0.31 -5.59 7.44
CA CYS A 7 0.80 -4.28 6.99
C CYS A 7 1.11 -4.30 5.48
N ILE A 8 0.50 -3.39 4.71
CA ILE A 8 0.74 -3.22 3.27
C ILE A 8 1.28 -1.80 3.02
N LEU A 9 2.40 -1.68 2.32
CA LEU A 9 2.89 -0.38 1.86
C LEU A 9 2.11 0.01 0.61
N PHE A 10 1.17 0.95 0.73
CA PHE A 10 0.43 1.48 -0.43
C PHE A 10 0.86 2.93 -0.70
N THR A 11 1.62 3.17 -1.76
CA THR A 11 2.12 4.50 -2.12
C THR A 11 1.53 5.02 -3.44
N ALA A 12 1.42 6.34 -3.56
CA ALA A 12 0.91 7.01 -4.77
C ALA A 12 1.97 7.15 -5.87
N SER A 13 3.13 6.54 -5.72
CA SER A 13 4.24 6.67 -6.66
C SER A 13 4.52 5.37 -7.40
N LEU A 14 5.30 5.45 -8.48
CA LEU A 14 5.66 4.32 -9.32
C LEU A 14 6.66 3.39 -8.60
N ALA A 15 6.54 2.08 -8.83
CA ALA A 15 7.43 1.06 -8.24
C ALA A 15 8.92 1.42 -8.39
N LYS A 16 9.33 1.87 -9.58
CA LYS A 16 10.73 2.26 -9.90
C LYS A 16 11.37 3.27 -8.94
N TYR A 17 10.58 4.12 -8.30
CA TYR A 17 11.07 5.09 -7.31
C TYR A 17 10.89 4.56 -5.89
N ALA A 18 9.82 3.80 -5.66
CA ALA A 18 9.34 3.45 -4.35
C ALA A 18 10.07 2.24 -3.79
N ASP A 19 10.46 1.30 -4.65
CA ASP A 19 11.15 0.08 -4.25
C ASP A 19 12.49 0.39 -3.56
N PRO A 20 13.41 1.20 -4.12
CA PRO A 20 14.67 1.51 -3.44
C PRO A 20 14.47 2.16 -2.06
N VAL A 21 13.45 3.03 -1.94
CA VAL A 21 13.13 3.70 -0.67
C VAL A 21 12.52 2.72 0.32
N SER A 22 11.59 1.88 -0.13
CA SER A 22 10.97 0.85 0.70
C SER A 22 11.97 -0.18 1.17
N ASP A 23 12.93 -0.59 0.34
CA ASP A 23 13.98 -1.53 0.70
C ASP A 23 14.92 -0.95 1.75
N LEU A 24 15.20 0.35 1.67
CA LEU A 24 16.00 1.06 2.68
C LEU A 24 15.27 1.18 4.03
N LEU A 25 13.96 1.42 4.00
CA LEU A 25 13.15 1.63 5.20
C LEU A 25 12.74 0.33 5.88
N ASP A 26 12.32 -0.67 5.11
CA ASP A 26 11.74 -1.92 5.64
C ASP A 26 12.79 -3.01 5.86
N LYS A 27 13.81 -2.70 6.66
CA LYS A 27 14.96 -3.60 6.91
C LYS A 27 14.58 -4.91 7.59
N TRP A 28 13.42 -4.97 8.22
CA TRP A 28 12.94 -6.12 8.99
C TRP A 28 11.74 -6.83 8.36
N GLY A 29 11.34 -6.44 7.14
CA GLY A 29 10.23 -7.08 6.43
C GLY A 29 8.88 -6.92 7.14
N ALA A 30 8.62 -5.74 7.70
CA ALA A 30 7.37 -5.40 8.36
C ALA A 30 6.18 -5.34 7.39
N PHE A 31 6.39 -4.99 6.12
CA PHE A 31 5.32 -4.98 5.11
C PHE A 31 5.20 -6.34 4.40
N ARG A 32 3.98 -6.90 4.38
CA ARG A 32 3.67 -8.17 3.71
C ARG A 32 3.52 -8.04 2.20
N GLY A 33 3.31 -6.83 1.71
CA GLY A 33 3.13 -6.54 0.30
C GLY A 33 3.23 -5.05 0.03
N ARG A 34 3.41 -4.72 -1.26
CA ARG A 34 3.56 -3.35 -1.73
C ARG A 34 2.58 -3.10 -2.87
N LEU A 35 1.89 -1.97 -2.80
CA LEU A 35 0.99 -1.46 -3.81
C LEU A 35 1.48 -0.07 -4.24
N PHE A 36 1.54 0.14 -5.54
CA PHE A 36 2.10 1.35 -6.13
C PHE A 36 1.00 2.12 -6.88
N ARG A 37 1.38 3.20 -7.58
CA ARG A 37 0.44 4.01 -8.36
C ARG A 37 -0.38 3.19 -9.36
N GLU A 38 0.21 2.15 -9.93
CA GLU A 38 -0.42 1.22 -10.87
C GLU A 38 -1.62 0.48 -10.24
N SER A 39 -1.66 0.38 -8.90
CA SER A 39 -2.78 -0.20 -8.14
C SER A 39 -3.85 0.83 -7.76
N CYS A 40 -3.60 2.14 -7.94
CA CYS A 40 -4.58 3.18 -7.70
C CYS A 40 -5.63 3.23 -8.82
N VAL A 41 -6.85 3.63 -8.46
CA VAL A 41 -7.91 3.92 -9.43
C VAL A 41 -7.79 5.37 -9.86
N PHE A 42 -7.81 5.63 -11.17
CA PHE A 42 -7.90 6.99 -11.68
C PHE A 42 -9.37 7.44 -11.65
N HIS A 43 -9.71 8.33 -10.72
CA HIS A 43 -11.05 8.82 -10.49
C HIS A 43 -11.04 10.36 -10.45
N ARG A 44 -11.79 11.00 -11.35
CA ARG A 44 -11.95 12.47 -11.42
C ARG A 44 -10.61 13.23 -11.38
N GLY A 45 -9.67 12.84 -12.23
CA GLY A 45 -8.36 13.49 -12.33
C GLY A 45 -7.36 13.12 -11.22
N ASN A 46 -7.74 12.27 -10.27
CA ASN A 46 -6.91 11.90 -9.13
C ASN A 46 -6.65 10.40 -9.08
N TYR A 47 -5.50 10.00 -8.56
CA TYR A 47 -5.22 8.62 -8.22
C TYR A 47 -5.70 8.33 -6.79
N VAL A 48 -6.68 7.47 -6.66
CA VAL A 48 -7.30 7.10 -5.38
C VAL A 48 -6.90 5.68 -5.01
N LYS A 49 -6.48 5.50 -3.76
CA LYS A 49 -6.28 4.19 -3.14
C LYS A 49 -7.65 3.62 -2.75
N ASP A 50 -8.31 2.97 -3.68
CA ASP A 50 -9.62 2.36 -3.45
C ASP A 50 -9.47 1.08 -2.61
N LEU A 51 -9.72 1.20 -1.31
CA LEU A 51 -9.57 0.10 -0.35
C LEU A 51 -10.57 -1.05 -0.61
N SER A 52 -11.68 -0.79 -1.31
CA SER A 52 -12.66 -1.84 -1.64
C SER A 52 -12.08 -2.91 -2.57
N ARG A 53 -11.00 -2.59 -3.28
CA ARG A 53 -10.31 -3.50 -4.21
C ARG A 53 -9.25 -4.38 -3.56
N LEU A 54 -9.03 -4.27 -2.25
CA LEU A 54 -8.03 -5.06 -1.53
C LEU A 54 -8.44 -6.52 -1.29
N GLY A 55 -9.71 -6.87 -1.54
CA GLY A 55 -10.22 -8.23 -1.26
C GLY A 55 -10.20 -8.55 0.25
N ARG A 56 -10.42 -7.52 1.08
CA ARG A 56 -10.52 -7.60 2.55
C ARG A 56 -11.82 -6.91 2.97
N ASP A 57 -12.38 -7.34 4.10
CA ASP A 57 -13.52 -6.65 4.72
C ASP A 57 -13.09 -5.25 5.16
N LEU A 58 -13.76 -4.21 4.66
CA LEU A 58 -13.43 -2.81 4.94
C LEU A 58 -13.55 -2.46 6.44
N ASN A 59 -14.38 -3.17 7.20
CA ASN A 59 -14.46 -2.97 8.66
C ASN A 59 -13.20 -3.44 9.40
N LYS A 60 -12.30 -4.14 8.70
CA LYS A 60 -11.03 -4.64 9.21
C LYS A 60 -9.82 -4.00 8.53
N VAL A 61 -10.02 -2.92 7.76
CA VAL A 61 -8.97 -2.20 7.05
C VAL A 61 -8.78 -0.81 7.65
N ILE A 62 -7.52 -0.42 7.85
CA ILE A 62 -7.12 0.90 8.32
C ILE A 62 -6.14 1.49 7.31
N ILE A 63 -6.27 2.78 7.00
CA ILE A 63 -5.31 3.56 6.20
C ILE A 63 -4.73 4.68 7.06
N ILE A 64 -3.42 4.93 6.92
CA ILE A 64 -2.65 5.96 7.62
C ILE A 64 -1.96 6.85 6.58
#